data_AF-L0IUN5-F1
#
_entry.id   AF-L0IUN5-F1
#
_cell.length_a   1.000
_cell.length_b   1.000
_cell.length_c   1.000
_cell.angle_alpha   90.00
_cell.angle_beta   90.00
_cell.angle_gamma   90.00
#
_symmetry.space_group_name_H-M   'P 1'
#
loop_
_entity.id
_entity.type
_entity.pdbx_description
1 polymer ?
#
loop_
_entity_poly.entity_id
_entity_poly.type
_entity_poly.pdbx_seq_one_letter_code
_entity_poly.pdbx_strand_id
1 'polypeptide(L)'
;MADTHRINFEPVDIEMELGEEENILDAAFRQGIHLMHGCREGRCSACKSYVLDGDIQMENYSTFACNDAEVDEGYVLLCRSHAFSDCTIELLNFDEDELLGGVPIQDVRTTVTALQRVTRDIVSLRLQAVEPKTFEFKPGQYADIHIPGTDEHRSFSMATTQATPGEVEFLIKKYPGGRFSGLLDDGITVGDELSLTGPYGTSTLKEGHVLPVVCVAGGAGMAPILSILRHMSETGSDRPVRFYYGARTTADLFYVDEIAEIGKGLVDFTFVACLSESMDGELPEAARVEEGNVTDVVTRNEPDIGKTEVYMCGPPPMVDAALALLETHAVPKDQIFYDKFTSPAFD
;
A
#
# COMPACT_ATOMS: atom_id res chain seq x y z
N MET A 1 -0.08 -26.71 -24.00
CA MET A 1 -0.21 -25.25 -24.04
C MET A 1 -1.48 -25.00 -23.27
N ALA A 2 -1.41 -24.28 -22.16
CA ALA A 2 -2.62 -23.89 -21.45
C ALA A 2 -3.49 -23.09 -22.42
N ASP A 3 -4.81 -23.27 -22.35
CA ASP A 3 -5.72 -22.51 -23.19
C ASP A 3 -5.64 -21.03 -22.80
N THR A 4 -5.90 -20.15 -23.77
CA THR A 4 -5.90 -18.70 -23.58
C THR A 4 -7.30 -18.18 -23.87
N HIS A 5 -7.80 -17.34 -22.97
CA HIS A 5 -9.14 -16.80 -22.99
C HIS A 5 -9.10 -15.27 -23.08
N ARG A 6 -10.14 -14.67 -23.66
CA ARG A 6 -10.27 -13.22 -23.76
C ARG A 6 -11.11 -12.68 -22.63
N ILE A 7 -10.59 -11.68 -21.92
CA ILE A 7 -11.29 -11.00 -20.83
C ILE A 7 -11.61 -9.57 -21.25
N ASN A 8 -12.89 -9.19 -21.17
CA ASN A 8 -13.35 -7.83 -21.40
C ASN A 8 -13.74 -7.16 -20.07
N PHE A 9 -13.31 -5.91 -19.87
CA PHE A 9 -13.62 -5.10 -18.70
C PHE A 9 -14.64 -4.00 -19.00
N GLU A 10 -15.80 -4.08 -18.36
CA GLU A 10 -16.84 -3.05 -18.37
C GLU A 10 -16.70 -2.15 -17.12
N PRO A 11 -16.98 -0.84 -17.19
CA PRO A 11 -17.50 -0.09 -18.34
C PRO A 11 -16.39 0.51 -19.25
N VAL A 12 -15.13 0.10 -19.08
CA VAL A 12 -13.97 0.77 -19.68
C VAL A 12 -13.61 0.26 -21.09
N ASP A 13 -14.28 -0.80 -21.56
CA ASP A 13 -14.09 -1.41 -22.90
C ASP A 13 -12.61 -1.77 -23.19
N ILE A 14 -11.96 -2.38 -22.18
CA ILE A 14 -10.57 -2.86 -22.28
C ILE A 14 -10.59 -4.38 -22.37
N GLU A 15 -9.90 -4.91 -23.38
CA GLU A 15 -9.71 -6.36 -23.56
C GLU A 15 -8.28 -6.80 -23.23
N MET A 16 -8.14 -8.03 -22.75
CA MET A 16 -6.84 -8.66 -22.51
C MET A 16 -6.87 -10.18 -22.75
N GLU A 17 -5.70 -10.78 -22.94
CA GLU A 17 -5.52 -12.23 -23.05
C GLU A 17 -5.08 -12.84 -21.71
N LEU A 18 -5.75 -13.91 -21.28
CA LEU A 18 -5.47 -14.61 -20.03
C LEU A 18 -5.13 -16.07 -20.28
N GLY A 19 -3.98 -16.53 -19.79
CA GLY A 19 -3.71 -17.98 -19.69
C GLY A 19 -4.35 -18.60 -18.44
N GLU A 20 -4.82 -19.84 -18.52
CA GLU A 20 -5.47 -20.51 -17.37
C GLU A 20 -4.59 -20.64 -16.11
N GLU A 21 -3.26 -20.61 -16.27
CA GLU A 21 -2.28 -20.80 -15.18
C GLU A 21 -1.98 -19.51 -14.40
N GLU A 22 -2.40 -18.33 -14.88
CA GLU A 22 -2.20 -17.05 -14.20
C GLU A 22 -3.56 -16.49 -13.74
N ASN A 23 -3.57 -15.70 -12.67
CA ASN A 23 -4.80 -15.03 -12.25
C ASN A 23 -5.06 -13.77 -13.10
N ILE A 24 -6.32 -13.34 -13.13
CA ILE A 24 -6.78 -12.19 -13.93
C ILE A 24 -5.97 -10.93 -13.62
N LEU A 25 -5.64 -10.68 -12.36
CA LEU A 25 -4.93 -9.46 -11.98
C LEU A 25 -3.48 -9.43 -12.50
N ASP A 26 -2.76 -10.54 -12.40
CA ASP A 26 -1.36 -10.61 -12.88
C ASP A 26 -1.30 -10.54 -14.41
N ALA A 27 -2.25 -11.18 -15.11
CA ALA A 27 -2.36 -11.09 -16.55
C ALA A 27 -2.64 -9.66 -17.04
N ALA A 28 -3.49 -8.92 -16.30
CA ALA A 28 -3.76 -7.52 -16.58
C ALA A 28 -2.49 -6.68 -16.46
N PHE A 29 -1.74 -6.83 -15.36
CA PHE A 29 -0.48 -6.10 -15.17
C PHE A 29 0.59 -6.44 -16.22
N ARG A 30 0.71 -7.71 -16.60
CA ARG A 30 1.61 -8.15 -17.68
C ARG A 30 1.32 -7.45 -19.01
N GLN A 31 0.07 -7.04 -19.22
CA GLN A 31 -0.40 -6.33 -20.41
C GLN A 31 -0.49 -4.81 -20.21
N GLY A 32 -0.02 -4.28 -19.08
CA GLY A 32 -0.04 -2.85 -18.77
C GLY A 32 -1.41 -2.31 -18.34
N ILE A 33 -2.32 -3.19 -17.92
CA ILE A 33 -3.65 -2.82 -17.41
C ILE A 33 -3.60 -2.80 -15.88
N HIS A 34 -3.66 -1.61 -15.29
CA HIS A 34 -3.53 -1.43 -13.85
C HIS A 34 -4.91 -1.43 -13.17
N LEU A 35 -5.42 -2.63 -12.88
CA LEU A 35 -6.68 -2.80 -12.17
C LEU A 35 -6.55 -2.41 -10.69
N MET A 36 -7.64 -1.96 -10.07
CA MET A 36 -7.66 -1.62 -8.64
C MET A 36 -7.36 -2.84 -7.77
N HIS A 37 -6.41 -2.67 -6.85
CA HIS A 37 -5.95 -3.72 -5.94
C HIS A 37 -5.21 -3.13 -4.72
N GLY A 38 -5.03 -3.98 -3.70
CA GLY A 38 -4.32 -3.65 -2.46
C GLY A 38 -3.39 -4.79 -2.01
N CYS A 39 -3.93 -5.86 -1.44
CA CYS A 39 -3.11 -6.91 -0.82
C CYS A 39 -2.61 -8.03 -1.76
N ARG A 40 -3.25 -8.24 -2.93
CA ARG A 40 -3.04 -9.37 -3.86
C ARG A 40 -3.18 -10.80 -3.28
N GLU A 41 -3.46 -10.93 -1.99
CA GLU A 41 -3.66 -12.21 -1.28
C GLU A 41 -5.14 -12.58 -1.03
N GLY A 42 -6.11 -11.88 -1.63
CA GLY A 42 -7.54 -12.19 -1.44
C GLY A 42 -8.12 -11.80 -0.07
N ARG A 43 -7.59 -10.75 0.55
CA ARG A 43 -7.95 -10.32 1.93
C ARG A 43 -8.55 -8.91 2.05
N CYS A 44 -8.28 -8.00 1.11
CA CYS A 44 -8.60 -6.56 1.24
C CYS A 44 -9.85 -6.06 0.51
N SER A 45 -10.49 -6.90 -0.32
CA SER A 45 -11.63 -6.53 -1.19
C SER A 45 -11.37 -5.49 -2.29
N ALA A 46 -10.16 -4.93 -2.41
CA ALA A 46 -9.89 -3.84 -3.34
C ALA A 46 -10.06 -4.22 -4.83
N CYS A 47 -9.76 -5.47 -5.19
CA CYS A 47 -9.94 -6.00 -6.54
C CYS A 47 -11.29 -6.73 -6.73
N LYS A 48 -12.29 -6.41 -5.90
CA LYS A 48 -13.62 -7.00 -6.04
C LYS A 48 -14.30 -6.45 -7.29
N SER A 49 -14.78 -7.38 -8.11
CA SER A 49 -15.47 -7.12 -9.37
C SER A 49 -16.65 -8.08 -9.52
N TYR A 50 -17.46 -7.90 -10.56
CA TYR A 50 -18.63 -8.73 -10.82
C TYR A 50 -18.52 -9.41 -12.18
N VAL A 51 -18.83 -10.71 -12.26
CA VAL A 51 -18.79 -11.47 -13.52
C VAL A 51 -20.11 -11.32 -14.25
N LEU A 52 -20.07 -10.72 -15.45
CA LEU A 52 -21.24 -10.55 -16.31
C LEU A 52 -21.49 -11.78 -17.19
N ASP A 53 -20.42 -12.42 -17.67
CA ASP A 53 -20.46 -13.63 -18.51
C ASP A 53 -19.14 -14.40 -18.40
N GLY A 54 -19.18 -15.72 -18.57
CA GLY A 54 -18.02 -16.62 -18.57
C GLY A 54 -17.86 -17.49 -17.31
N ASP A 55 -16.85 -18.37 -17.33
CA ASP A 55 -16.52 -19.32 -16.26
C ASP A 55 -15.22 -18.91 -15.53
N ILE A 56 -15.36 -18.56 -14.25
CA ILE A 56 -14.26 -18.13 -13.38
C ILE A 56 -14.27 -18.96 -12.11
N GLN A 57 -13.08 -19.42 -11.68
CA GLN A 57 -12.89 -20.04 -10.38
C GLN A 57 -11.90 -19.24 -9.55
N MET A 58 -12.22 -19.08 -8.26
CA MET A 58 -11.33 -18.42 -7.31
C MET A 58 -10.50 -19.43 -6.54
N GLU A 59 -9.21 -19.14 -6.37
CA GLU A 59 -8.35 -19.78 -5.38
C GLU A 59 -8.80 -19.44 -3.94
N ASN A 60 -8.07 -19.90 -2.92
CA ASN A 60 -8.38 -19.54 -1.52
C ASN A 60 -8.38 -18.01 -1.30
N TYR A 61 -9.43 -17.51 -0.63
CA TYR A 61 -9.60 -16.11 -0.22
C TYR A 61 -10.25 -16.03 1.17
N SER A 62 -10.27 -14.83 1.76
CA SER A 62 -10.97 -14.57 3.02
C SER A 62 -12.45 -14.24 2.78
N THR A 63 -13.36 -14.84 3.56
CA THR A 63 -14.79 -14.50 3.53
C THR A 63 -15.09 -13.08 3.99
N PHE A 64 -14.12 -12.42 4.64
CA PHE A 64 -14.18 -10.98 4.90
C PHE A 64 -13.98 -10.16 3.62
N ALA A 65 -13.17 -10.67 2.69
CA ALA A 65 -12.88 -9.99 1.44
C ALA A 65 -14.03 -10.13 0.42
N CYS A 66 -14.54 -11.36 0.28
CA CYS A 66 -15.73 -11.68 -0.52
C CYS A 66 -16.50 -12.78 0.21
N ASN A 67 -17.70 -12.49 0.69
CA ASN A 67 -18.47 -13.46 1.47
C ASN A 67 -19.22 -14.45 0.55
N ASP A 68 -19.67 -15.57 1.10
CA ASP A 68 -20.30 -16.64 0.32
C ASP A 68 -21.52 -16.16 -0.50
N ALA A 69 -22.32 -15.22 0.03
CA ALA A 69 -23.47 -14.67 -0.68
C ALA A 69 -23.04 -13.79 -1.87
N GLU A 70 -21.99 -12.99 -1.72
CA GLU A 70 -21.41 -12.23 -2.83
C GLU A 70 -20.90 -13.18 -3.93
N VAL A 71 -20.24 -14.26 -3.54
CA VAL A 71 -19.72 -15.24 -4.50
C VAL A 71 -20.85 -15.95 -5.24
N ASP A 72 -21.90 -16.37 -4.52
CA ASP A 72 -23.10 -16.96 -5.11
C ASP A 72 -23.83 -16.00 -6.08
N GLU A 73 -23.72 -14.69 -5.86
CA GLU A 73 -24.26 -13.64 -6.73
C GLU A 73 -23.40 -13.35 -7.96
N GLY A 74 -22.14 -13.81 -8.00
CA GLY A 74 -21.21 -13.60 -9.13
C GLY A 74 -20.09 -12.59 -8.87
N TYR A 75 -19.90 -12.15 -7.61
CA TYR A 75 -18.76 -11.33 -7.24
C TYR A 75 -17.48 -12.16 -7.13
N VAL A 76 -16.38 -11.60 -7.61
CA VAL A 76 -15.06 -12.23 -7.64
C VAL A 76 -13.95 -11.30 -7.17
N LEU A 77 -12.84 -11.87 -6.70
CA LEU A 77 -11.61 -11.14 -6.40
C LEU A 77 -10.60 -11.41 -7.52
N LEU A 78 -10.29 -10.40 -8.33
CA LEU A 78 -9.46 -10.60 -9.53
C LEU A 78 -8.07 -11.17 -9.23
N CYS A 79 -7.48 -10.83 -8.07
CA CYS A 79 -6.19 -11.39 -7.63
C CYS A 79 -6.20 -12.88 -7.31
N ARG A 80 -7.38 -13.49 -7.16
CA ARG A 80 -7.54 -14.93 -6.87
C ARG A 80 -8.30 -15.65 -7.97
N SER A 81 -8.67 -14.98 -9.05
CA SER A 81 -9.59 -15.50 -10.07
C SER A 81 -8.83 -16.00 -11.30
N HIS A 82 -9.18 -17.20 -11.76
CA HIS A 82 -8.73 -17.81 -13.01
C HIS A 82 -9.94 -18.01 -13.92
N ALA A 83 -9.80 -17.73 -15.23
CA ALA A 83 -10.88 -17.96 -16.18
C ALA A 83 -10.63 -19.22 -17.02
N PHE A 84 -11.71 -19.93 -17.32
CA PHE A 84 -11.74 -21.15 -18.14
C PHE A 84 -12.60 -20.98 -19.40
N SER A 85 -13.02 -19.75 -19.69
CA SER A 85 -13.64 -19.32 -20.93
C SER A 85 -13.35 -17.84 -21.18
N ASP A 86 -13.70 -17.33 -22.36
CA ASP A 86 -13.88 -15.89 -22.55
C ASP A 86 -14.86 -15.35 -21.49
N CYS A 87 -14.52 -14.20 -20.89
CA CYS A 87 -15.32 -13.61 -19.81
C CYS A 87 -15.53 -12.12 -20.00
N THR A 88 -16.64 -11.61 -19.49
CA THR A 88 -16.88 -10.17 -19.33
C THR A 88 -17.02 -9.85 -17.85
N ILE A 89 -16.25 -8.87 -17.37
CA ILE A 89 -16.16 -8.52 -15.95
C ILE A 89 -16.47 -7.04 -15.78
N GLU A 90 -17.42 -6.73 -14.91
CA GLU A 90 -17.71 -5.37 -14.47
C GLU A 90 -16.74 -4.96 -13.35
N LEU A 91 -15.93 -3.94 -13.61
CA LEU A 91 -15.06 -3.31 -12.63
C LEU A 91 -15.88 -2.40 -11.72
N LEU A 92 -16.04 -2.81 -10.46
CA LEU A 92 -16.76 -2.03 -9.46
C LEU A 92 -15.95 -0.83 -8.95
N ASN A 93 -14.63 -0.96 -8.97
CA ASN A 93 -13.68 0.08 -8.60
C ASN A 93 -12.64 0.18 -9.71
N PHE A 94 -12.55 1.36 -10.34
CA PHE A 94 -11.50 1.66 -11.31
C PHE A 94 -11.18 3.15 -11.29
N ASP A 95 -9.98 3.45 -11.78
CA ASP A 95 -9.50 4.80 -12.02
C ASP A 95 -9.03 4.83 -13.48
N GLU A 96 -9.71 5.62 -14.32
CA GLU A 96 -9.45 5.67 -15.76
C GLU A 96 -8.03 6.13 -16.08
N ASP A 97 -7.48 7.04 -15.26
CA ASP A 97 -6.13 7.57 -15.46
C ASP A 97 -5.06 6.54 -15.08
N GLU A 98 -5.32 5.74 -14.05
CA GLU A 98 -4.39 4.68 -13.63
C GLU A 98 -4.45 3.46 -14.54
N LEU A 99 -5.63 3.09 -15.06
CA LEU A 99 -5.88 1.87 -15.83
C LEU A 99 -4.86 1.62 -16.95
N LEU A 100 -4.53 2.65 -17.72
CA LEU A 100 -3.56 2.57 -18.83
C LEU A 100 -2.34 3.51 -18.66
N GLY A 101 -2.35 4.35 -17.63
CA GLY A 101 -1.30 5.34 -17.33
C GLY A 101 -0.36 4.94 -16.18
N GLY A 102 -0.48 3.73 -15.66
CA GLY A 102 0.37 3.23 -14.59
C GLY A 102 1.82 2.97 -15.03
N VAL A 103 2.71 2.87 -14.04
CA VAL A 103 4.11 2.50 -14.27
C VAL A 103 4.19 1.00 -14.55
N PRO A 104 4.84 0.55 -15.63
CA PRO A 104 4.92 -0.88 -15.96
C PRO A 104 5.51 -1.72 -14.83
N ILE A 105 5.00 -2.96 -14.70
CA ILE A 105 5.62 -3.94 -13.81
C ILE A 105 7.02 -4.30 -14.32
N GLN A 106 7.96 -4.35 -13.38
CA GLN A 106 9.38 -4.56 -13.55
C GLN A 106 9.80 -5.68 -12.59
N ASP A 107 10.57 -6.63 -13.11
CA ASP A 107 11.39 -7.51 -12.28
C ASP A 107 12.75 -6.85 -12.06
N VAL A 108 13.10 -6.61 -10.80
CA VAL A 108 14.31 -5.88 -10.42
C VAL A 108 15.18 -6.72 -9.52
N ARG A 109 16.39 -7.02 -9.98
CA ARG A 109 17.45 -7.56 -9.12
C ARG A 109 18.08 -6.42 -8.34
N THR A 110 18.23 -6.60 -7.04
CA THR A 110 18.76 -5.60 -6.13
C THR A 110 19.85 -6.16 -5.22
N THR A 111 20.63 -5.28 -4.60
CA THR A 111 21.57 -5.62 -3.53
C THR A 111 21.20 -4.90 -2.25
N VAL A 112 21.27 -5.59 -1.11
CA VAL A 112 21.04 -5.00 0.21
C VAL A 112 22.16 -4.03 0.56
N THR A 113 21.82 -2.75 0.73
CA THR A 113 22.78 -1.69 1.09
C THR A 113 22.73 -1.32 2.56
N ALA A 114 21.57 -1.46 3.21
CA ALA A 114 21.44 -1.27 4.64
C ALA A 114 20.32 -2.14 5.23
N LEU A 115 20.53 -2.58 6.47
CA LEU A 115 19.54 -3.27 7.28
C LEU A 115 19.60 -2.68 8.70
N GLN A 116 18.62 -1.85 9.04
CA GLN A 116 18.63 -1.10 10.30
C GLN A 116 17.34 -1.32 11.07
N ARG A 117 17.45 -1.81 12.30
CA ARG A 117 16.33 -1.85 13.23
C ARG A 117 15.96 -0.43 13.67
N VAL A 118 14.75 0.01 13.37
CA VAL A 118 14.25 1.38 13.69
C VAL A 118 13.32 1.42 14.90
N THR A 119 12.66 0.30 15.22
CA THR A 119 11.94 0.10 16.49
C THR A 119 12.20 -1.33 17.00
N ARG A 120 11.53 -1.76 18.08
CA ARG A 120 11.64 -3.16 18.55
C ARG A 120 11.25 -4.20 17.49
N ASP A 121 10.32 -3.86 16.60
CA ASP A 121 9.67 -4.78 15.66
C ASP A 121 9.61 -4.23 14.23
N ILE A 122 10.24 -3.11 13.91
CA ILE A 122 10.32 -2.57 12.54
C ILE A 122 11.78 -2.44 12.12
N VAL A 123 12.08 -2.90 10.90
CA VAL A 123 13.39 -2.84 10.26
C VAL A 123 13.28 -2.01 8.98
N SER A 124 14.15 -1.02 8.82
CA SER A 124 14.44 -0.38 7.54
C SER A 124 15.36 -1.29 6.72
N LEU A 125 14.86 -1.73 5.57
CA LEU A 125 15.62 -2.48 4.57
C LEU A 125 15.85 -1.56 3.37
N ARG A 126 17.10 -1.27 3.05
CA ARG A 126 17.48 -0.47 1.88
C ARG A 126 18.15 -1.33 0.84
N LEU A 127 17.69 -1.19 -0.40
CA LEU A 127 18.13 -1.95 -1.56
C LEU A 127 18.61 -0.99 -2.64
N GLN A 128 19.63 -1.41 -3.38
CA GLN A 128 20.10 -0.74 -4.59
C GLN A 128 19.74 -1.59 -5.81
N ALA A 129 19.03 -1.00 -6.77
CA ALA A 129 18.71 -1.63 -8.04
C ALA A 129 19.98 -1.94 -8.85
N VAL A 130 20.10 -3.18 -9.29
CA VAL A 130 21.22 -3.69 -10.09
C VAL A 130 20.81 -3.85 -11.54
N GLU A 131 19.64 -4.46 -11.78
CA GLU A 131 19.10 -4.73 -13.11
C GLU A 131 17.56 -4.83 -13.06
N PRO A 132 16.83 -3.91 -13.72
CA PRO A 132 17.31 -2.64 -14.27
C PRO A 132 18.01 -1.76 -13.23
N LYS A 133 18.78 -0.75 -13.68
CA LYS A 133 19.54 0.16 -12.78
C LYS A 133 18.66 1.13 -12.00
N THR A 134 17.41 1.25 -12.41
CA THR A 134 16.39 2.09 -11.79
C THR A 134 15.16 1.24 -11.54
N PHE A 135 14.37 1.64 -10.56
CA PHE A 135 13.05 1.09 -10.30
C PHE A 135 12.06 2.23 -10.30
N GLU A 136 11.22 2.30 -11.34
CA GLU A 136 10.21 3.35 -11.46
C GLU A 136 8.95 2.96 -10.70
N PHE A 137 8.38 3.91 -9.95
CA PHE A 137 7.13 3.75 -9.22
C PHE A 137 6.53 5.11 -8.83
N LYS A 138 5.24 5.13 -8.50
CA LYS A 138 4.53 6.29 -7.96
C LYS A 138 4.57 6.27 -6.42
N PRO A 139 4.65 7.44 -5.75
CA PRO A 139 4.62 7.50 -4.29
C PRO A 139 3.36 6.84 -3.71
N GLY A 140 3.54 5.98 -2.71
CA GLY A 140 2.47 5.19 -2.10
C GLY A 140 2.36 3.75 -2.62
N GLN A 141 3.05 3.40 -3.72
CA GLN A 141 3.07 2.04 -4.24
C GLN A 141 3.92 1.08 -3.39
N TYR A 142 3.76 -0.21 -3.68
CA TYR A 142 4.48 -1.30 -3.06
C TYR A 142 5.13 -2.24 -4.09
N ALA A 143 6.03 -3.09 -3.63
CA ALA A 143 6.65 -4.13 -4.43
C ALA A 143 6.64 -5.44 -3.65
N ASP A 144 6.65 -6.54 -4.38
CA ASP A 144 6.87 -7.86 -3.80
C ASP A 144 8.35 -8.12 -3.66
N ILE A 145 8.78 -8.47 -2.45
CA ILE A 145 10.13 -9.00 -2.21
C ILE A 145 10.04 -10.52 -2.19
N HIS A 146 10.77 -11.16 -3.10
CA HIS A 146 10.85 -12.63 -3.18
C HIS A 146 11.65 -13.20 -2.01
N ILE A 147 11.15 -14.26 -1.38
CA ILE A 147 11.79 -14.97 -0.28
C ILE A 147 12.87 -15.89 -0.86
N PRO A 148 14.17 -15.65 -0.58
CA PRO A 148 15.26 -16.46 -1.14
C PRO A 148 15.07 -17.97 -0.90
N GLY A 149 15.26 -18.76 -1.95
CA GLY A 149 15.15 -20.22 -1.89
C GLY A 149 13.72 -20.77 -1.93
N THR A 150 12.71 -19.94 -2.21
CA THR A 150 11.31 -20.35 -2.36
C THR A 150 10.64 -19.59 -3.51
N ASP A 151 9.46 -20.04 -3.94
CA ASP A 151 8.62 -19.32 -4.90
C ASP A 151 7.66 -18.31 -4.22
N GLU A 152 7.82 -18.10 -2.91
CA GLU A 152 6.98 -17.17 -2.14
C GLU A 152 7.54 -15.75 -2.17
N HIS A 153 6.66 -14.76 -2.09
CA HIS A 153 7.01 -13.35 -1.95
C HIS A 153 6.20 -12.70 -0.82
N ARG A 154 6.56 -11.47 -0.44
CA ARG A 154 5.74 -10.61 0.44
C ARG A 154 5.74 -9.18 -0.07
N SER A 155 4.57 -8.56 -0.02
CA SER A 155 4.36 -7.18 -0.43
C SER A 155 4.81 -6.19 0.65
N PHE A 156 5.65 -5.23 0.26
CA PHE A 156 6.08 -4.14 1.13
C PHE A 156 6.05 -2.80 0.39
N SER A 157 5.45 -1.79 1.01
CA SER A 157 5.40 -0.44 0.44
C SER A 157 6.77 0.22 0.41
N MET A 158 7.06 0.94 -0.69
CA MET A 158 8.27 1.74 -0.81
C MET A 158 8.14 3.02 0.02
N ALA A 159 9.24 3.41 0.66
CA ALA A 159 9.38 4.66 1.41
C ALA A 159 10.20 5.73 0.65
N THR A 160 10.90 5.37 -0.42
CA THR A 160 11.66 6.30 -1.28
C THR A 160 10.77 6.92 -2.36
N THR A 161 11.36 7.75 -3.23
CA THR A 161 10.70 8.41 -4.36
C THR A 161 11.54 8.27 -5.63
N GLN A 162 11.05 8.80 -6.75
CA GLN A 162 11.82 8.89 -7.99
C GLN A 162 13.04 9.83 -7.91
N ALA A 163 13.18 10.63 -6.85
CA ALA A 163 14.39 11.44 -6.63
C ALA A 163 15.64 10.56 -6.35
N THR A 164 15.44 9.32 -5.92
CA THR A 164 16.49 8.31 -5.70
C THR A 164 16.23 7.07 -6.57
N PRO A 165 16.32 7.17 -7.91
CA PRO A 165 15.70 6.21 -8.83
C PRO A 165 16.28 4.79 -8.79
N GLY A 166 17.44 4.58 -8.17
CA GLY A 166 18.03 3.26 -7.94
C GLY A 166 17.96 2.78 -6.49
N GLU A 167 17.51 3.59 -5.55
CA GLU A 167 17.45 3.24 -4.13
C GLU A 167 16.01 3.02 -3.69
N VAL A 168 15.76 1.89 -3.02
CA VAL A 168 14.45 1.54 -2.49
C VAL A 168 14.56 1.23 -1.01
N GLU A 169 13.77 1.91 -0.20
CA GLU A 169 13.66 1.67 1.24
C GLU A 169 12.30 1.06 1.57
N PHE A 170 12.29 0.03 2.39
CA PHE A 170 11.09 -0.59 2.95
C PHE A 170 11.13 -0.50 4.47
N LEU A 171 9.96 -0.29 5.10
CA LEU A 171 9.81 -0.33 6.55
C LEU A 171 9.01 -1.57 6.94
N ILE A 172 9.72 -2.61 7.35
CA ILE A 172 9.16 -3.94 7.47
C ILE A 172 8.89 -4.26 8.93
N LYS A 173 7.60 -4.45 9.26
CA LYS A 173 7.19 -4.95 10.56
C LYS A 173 7.42 -6.45 10.67
N LYS A 174 8.06 -6.86 11.76
CA LYS A 174 8.31 -8.24 12.11
C LYS A 174 7.09 -8.84 12.82
N TYR A 175 6.65 -9.99 12.32
CA TYR A 175 5.65 -10.83 12.98
C TYR A 175 6.29 -12.14 13.46
N PRO A 176 6.03 -12.59 14.70
CA PRO A 176 6.52 -13.87 15.18
C PRO A 176 6.14 -15.02 14.25
N GLY A 177 7.11 -15.86 13.87
CA GLY A 177 6.88 -16.96 12.94
C GLY A 177 6.72 -16.55 11.46
N GLY A 178 6.81 -15.26 11.13
CA GLY A 178 6.79 -14.78 9.75
C GLY A 178 8.05 -15.20 9.00
N ARG A 179 7.89 -15.81 7.82
CA ARG A 179 9.01 -16.32 7.01
C ARG A 179 10.01 -15.23 6.64
N PHE A 180 9.53 -14.11 6.10
CA PHE A 180 10.38 -12.96 5.79
C PHE A 180 10.92 -12.28 7.07
N SER A 181 10.12 -12.24 8.15
CA SER A 181 10.56 -11.66 9.43
C SER A 181 11.77 -12.37 10.04
N GLY A 182 11.89 -13.70 9.87
CA GLY A 182 13.07 -14.45 10.31
C GLY A 182 14.32 -14.15 9.47
N LEU A 183 14.16 -13.81 8.19
CA LEU A 183 15.29 -13.41 7.34
C LEU A 183 15.92 -12.09 7.80
N LEU A 184 15.12 -11.17 8.35
CA LEU A 184 15.59 -9.87 8.84
C LEU A 184 16.46 -9.94 10.09
N ASP A 185 16.47 -11.06 10.82
CA ASP A 185 17.32 -11.25 11.99
C ASP A 185 18.71 -11.76 11.60
N ASP A 186 18.77 -12.91 10.92
CA ASP A 186 20.02 -13.62 10.64
C ASP A 186 20.11 -14.19 9.21
N GLY A 187 19.09 -13.98 8.36
CA GLY A 187 18.98 -14.60 7.04
C GLY A 187 19.35 -13.71 5.85
N ILE A 188 19.47 -12.40 6.07
CA ILE A 188 19.87 -11.40 5.07
C ILE A 188 20.91 -10.47 5.69
N THR A 189 21.95 -10.17 4.93
CA THR A 189 23.04 -9.27 5.29
C THR A 189 23.33 -8.26 4.19
N VAL A 190 24.03 -7.16 4.52
CA VAL A 190 24.47 -6.18 3.52
C VAL A 190 25.36 -6.86 2.48
N GLY A 191 25.02 -6.66 1.20
CA GLY A 191 25.67 -7.28 0.06
C GLY A 191 24.89 -8.46 -0.55
N ASP A 192 23.89 -9.00 0.15
CA ASP A 192 23.04 -10.06 -0.42
C ASP A 192 22.15 -9.52 -1.55
N GLU A 193 21.81 -10.39 -2.49
CA GLU A 193 20.87 -10.06 -3.57
C GLU A 193 19.43 -10.42 -3.18
N LEU A 194 18.50 -9.51 -3.49
CA LEU A 194 17.06 -9.74 -3.38
C LEU A 194 16.39 -9.37 -4.70
N SER A 195 15.35 -10.11 -5.07
CA SER A 195 14.55 -9.81 -6.26
C SER A 195 13.26 -9.12 -5.86
N LEU A 196 12.88 -8.10 -6.63
CA LEU A 196 11.63 -7.37 -6.50
C LEU A 196 10.77 -7.60 -7.75
N THR A 197 9.45 -7.64 -7.59
CA THR A 197 8.52 -7.45 -8.68
C THR A 197 7.53 -6.35 -8.31
N GLY A 198 7.28 -5.40 -9.22
CA GLY A 198 6.37 -4.27 -8.98
C GLY A 198 6.60 -3.16 -10.00
N PRO A 199 6.02 -1.96 -9.83
CA PRO A 199 5.28 -1.53 -8.65
C PRO A 199 3.79 -1.89 -8.72
N TYR A 200 3.23 -2.12 -7.54
CA TYR A 200 1.82 -2.43 -7.33
C TYR A 200 1.19 -1.38 -6.42
N GLY A 201 -0.14 -1.43 -6.32
CA GLY A 201 -0.93 -0.53 -5.49
C GLY A 201 -1.44 0.69 -6.25
N THR A 202 -2.61 1.15 -5.81
CA THR A 202 -3.37 2.26 -6.42
C THR A 202 -3.59 3.43 -5.45
N SER A 203 -3.17 3.27 -4.18
CA SER A 203 -3.15 4.33 -3.16
C SER A 203 -1.97 5.29 -3.39
N THR A 204 -1.95 5.92 -4.57
CA THR A 204 -0.92 6.85 -5.02
C THR A 204 -1.35 8.30 -4.85
N LEU A 205 -0.39 9.20 -4.62
CA LEU A 205 -0.67 10.63 -4.66
C LEU A 205 -1.22 11.01 -6.04
N LYS A 206 -2.40 11.63 -6.08
CA LYS A 206 -3.07 12.00 -7.33
C LYS A 206 -2.54 13.30 -7.91
N GLU A 207 -2.17 13.27 -9.19
CA GLU A 207 -1.70 14.44 -9.93
C GLU A 207 -2.86 15.40 -10.24
N GLY A 208 -2.60 16.70 -10.25
CA GLY A 208 -3.61 17.73 -10.57
C GLY A 208 -4.65 17.99 -9.47
N HIS A 209 -4.69 17.16 -8.44
CA HIS A 209 -5.52 17.35 -7.26
C HIS A 209 -5.04 18.51 -6.37
N VAL A 210 -5.98 19.26 -5.79
CA VAL A 210 -5.70 20.53 -5.08
C VAL A 210 -6.24 20.60 -3.64
N LEU A 211 -6.95 19.58 -3.17
CA LEU A 211 -7.52 19.59 -1.81
C LEU A 211 -6.40 19.48 -0.76
N PRO A 212 -6.59 20.01 0.47
CA PRO A 212 -5.69 19.71 1.58
C PRO A 212 -5.56 18.20 1.80
N VAL A 213 -4.42 17.77 2.33
CA VAL A 213 -4.08 16.36 2.54
C VAL A 213 -4.07 16.03 4.03
N VAL A 214 -4.76 14.96 4.40
CA VAL A 214 -4.66 14.31 5.72
C VAL A 214 -4.05 12.93 5.54
N CYS A 215 -2.86 12.73 6.13
CA CYS A 215 -2.20 11.44 6.16
C CYS A 215 -2.43 10.76 7.51
N VAL A 216 -2.78 9.47 7.50
CA VAL A 216 -2.97 8.65 8.71
C VAL A 216 -2.17 7.35 8.59
N ALA A 217 -1.12 7.19 9.39
CA ALA A 217 -0.31 5.97 9.38
C ALA A 217 -0.24 5.28 10.74
N GLY A 218 0.02 3.97 10.73
CA GLY A 218 0.32 3.20 11.94
C GLY A 218 1.35 2.11 11.71
N GLY A 219 2.37 2.04 12.57
CA GLY A 219 3.46 1.07 12.45
C GLY A 219 4.18 1.15 11.09
N ALA A 220 4.32 0.00 10.41
CA ALA A 220 4.95 -0.06 9.08
C ALA A 220 4.21 0.72 7.99
N GLY A 221 2.93 1.09 8.21
CA GLY A 221 2.20 1.97 7.30
C GLY A 221 2.79 3.38 7.17
N MET A 222 3.83 3.70 7.95
CA MET A 222 4.71 4.84 7.72
C MET A 222 5.33 4.83 6.31
N ALA A 223 5.69 3.67 5.75
CA ALA A 223 6.44 3.62 4.48
C ALA A 223 5.76 4.33 3.30
N PRO A 224 4.53 3.98 2.88
CA PRO A 224 3.91 4.62 1.74
C PRO A 224 3.58 6.09 2.01
N ILE A 225 3.22 6.43 3.26
CA ILE A 225 2.99 7.84 3.65
C ILE A 225 4.29 8.65 3.60
N LEU A 226 5.42 8.09 4.02
CA LEU A 226 6.72 8.75 3.94
C LEU A 226 7.12 8.98 2.47
N SER A 227 6.86 8.01 1.59
CA SER A 227 7.06 8.18 0.14
C SER A 227 6.24 9.36 -0.41
N ILE A 228 4.95 9.44 -0.05
CA ILE A 228 4.07 10.56 -0.44
C ILE A 228 4.60 11.89 0.10
N LEU A 229 4.92 11.98 1.39
CA LEU A 229 5.40 13.22 2.02
C LEU A 229 6.74 13.69 1.46
N ARG A 230 7.70 12.75 1.25
CA ARG A 230 8.98 13.04 0.58
C ARG A 230 8.74 13.63 -0.81
N HIS A 231 7.88 12.99 -1.61
CA HIS A 231 7.58 13.46 -2.96
C HIS A 231 6.91 14.85 -2.97
N MET A 232 5.94 15.09 -2.08
CA MET A 232 5.28 16.40 -1.96
C MET A 232 6.27 17.51 -1.57
N SER A 233 7.21 17.20 -0.67
CA SER A 233 8.27 18.14 -0.29
C SER A 233 9.27 18.38 -1.42
N GLU A 234 9.69 17.34 -2.13
CA GLU A 234 10.64 17.40 -3.24
C GLU A 234 10.09 18.20 -4.43
N THR A 235 8.79 18.09 -4.68
CA THR A 235 8.08 18.78 -5.77
C THR A 235 7.54 20.15 -5.37
N GLY A 236 7.64 20.54 -4.10
CA GLY A 236 7.20 21.83 -3.60
C GLY A 236 5.67 22.01 -3.62
N SER A 237 4.93 20.99 -3.19
CA SER A 237 3.46 21.03 -3.12
C SER A 237 2.96 22.23 -2.29
N ASP A 238 1.94 22.92 -2.83
CA ASP A 238 1.26 24.05 -2.18
C ASP A 238 0.02 23.62 -1.37
N ARG A 239 -0.24 22.31 -1.29
CA ARG A 239 -1.36 21.74 -0.56
C ARG A 239 -1.03 21.73 0.94
N PRO A 240 -1.93 22.20 1.83
CA PRO A 240 -1.75 22.00 3.27
C PRO A 240 -1.75 20.52 3.62
N VAL A 241 -0.85 20.10 4.51
CA VAL A 241 -0.66 18.70 4.89
C VAL A 241 -0.75 18.54 6.41
N ARG A 242 -1.54 17.56 6.85
CA ARG A 242 -1.65 17.13 8.26
C ARG A 242 -1.31 15.66 8.33
N PHE A 243 -0.27 15.31 9.07
CA PHE A 243 0.15 13.92 9.23
C PHE A 243 -0.06 13.44 10.67
N TYR A 244 -0.85 12.39 10.82
CA TYR A 244 -1.12 11.71 12.08
C TYR A 244 -0.51 10.31 12.07
N TYR A 245 0.42 10.05 12.99
CA TYR A 245 1.07 8.75 13.12
C TYR A 245 0.72 8.07 14.43
N GLY A 246 0.02 6.93 14.35
CA GLY A 246 -0.34 6.09 15.48
C GLY A 246 0.78 5.14 15.91
N ALA A 247 1.14 5.20 17.18
CA ALA A 247 2.10 4.31 17.83
C ALA A 247 1.61 3.94 19.24
N ARG A 248 2.13 2.86 19.83
CA ARG A 248 1.72 2.45 21.18
C ARG A 248 2.39 3.33 22.24
N THR A 249 3.70 3.48 22.11
CA THR A 249 4.57 4.21 23.05
C THR A 249 5.57 5.08 22.30
N THR A 250 6.25 5.97 23.03
CA THR A 250 7.36 6.79 22.50
C THR A 250 8.46 5.96 21.84
N ALA A 251 8.73 4.74 22.32
CA ALA A 251 9.73 3.83 21.77
C ALA A 251 9.34 3.20 20.42
N ASP A 252 8.08 3.34 20.01
CA ASP A 252 7.58 2.88 18.70
C ASP A 252 7.53 4.04 17.67
N LEU A 253 7.96 5.25 18.05
CA LEU A 253 8.17 6.38 17.14
C LEU A 253 9.57 6.27 16.49
N PHE A 254 9.63 6.51 15.19
CA PHE A 254 10.88 6.54 14.43
C PHE A 254 10.77 7.54 13.28
N TYR A 255 11.91 7.98 12.74
CA TYR A 255 12.02 8.99 11.68
C TYR A 255 11.34 10.35 12.00
N VAL A 256 11.10 10.65 13.27
CA VAL A 256 10.42 11.88 13.70
C VAL A 256 11.17 13.13 13.23
N ASP A 257 12.49 13.18 13.39
CA ASP A 257 13.31 14.31 12.94
C ASP A 257 13.31 14.44 11.40
N GLU A 258 13.29 13.31 10.69
CA GLU A 258 13.24 13.30 9.23
C GLU A 258 11.90 13.84 8.73
N ILE A 259 10.79 13.41 9.33
CA ILE A 259 9.45 13.91 9.00
C ILE A 259 9.35 15.41 9.25
N ALA A 260 9.93 15.90 10.35
CA ALA A 260 10.00 17.33 10.63
C ALA A 260 10.85 18.09 9.60
N GLU A 261 11.94 17.50 9.09
CA GLU A 261 12.74 18.08 8.02
C GLU A 261 11.99 18.13 6.69
N ILE A 262 11.32 17.05 6.30
CA ILE A 262 10.43 17.00 5.13
C ILE A 262 9.37 18.10 5.23
N GLY A 263 8.80 18.30 6.43
CA GLY A 263 7.83 19.35 6.70
C GLY A 263 8.30 20.77 6.36
N LYS A 264 9.62 21.04 6.38
CA LYS A 264 10.17 22.36 6.03
C LYS A 264 10.11 22.66 4.53
N GLY A 265 9.99 21.65 3.68
CA GLY A 265 9.81 21.80 2.23
C GLY A 265 8.36 22.00 1.81
N LEU A 266 7.41 21.89 2.74
CA LEU A 266 5.97 22.06 2.52
C LEU A 266 5.49 23.44 2.97
N VAL A 267 4.49 23.99 2.27
CA VAL A 267 3.98 25.35 2.56
C VAL A 267 3.23 25.45 3.88
N ASP A 268 2.56 24.38 4.28
CA ASP A 268 1.81 24.25 5.54
C ASP A 268 1.79 22.77 5.94
N PHE A 269 2.57 22.42 6.97
CA PHE A 269 2.71 21.06 7.45
C PHE A 269 2.54 20.99 8.97
N THR A 270 1.79 19.99 9.44
CA THR A 270 1.74 19.63 10.87
C THR A 270 1.90 18.13 11.01
N PHE A 271 2.81 17.72 11.89
CA PHE A 271 3.01 16.33 12.28
C PHE A 271 2.56 16.09 13.72
N VAL A 272 1.69 15.11 13.91
CA VAL A 272 1.15 14.70 15.22
C VAL A 272 1.42 13.21 15.47
N ALA A 273 2.25 12.92 16.46
CA ALA A 273 2.44 11.57 17.00
C ALA A 273 1.30 11.24 17.98
N CYS A 274 0.58 10.17 17.71
CA CYS A 274 -0.59 9.73 18.48
C CYS A 274 -0.21 8.47 19.28
N LEU A 275 -0.17 8.57 20.62
CA LEU A 275 0.27 7.48 21.49
C LEU A 275 -0.93 6.83 22.21
N SER A 276 -1.19 5.56 21.89
CA SER A 276 -2.40 4.86 22.36
C SER A 276 -2.27 4.14 23.70
N GLU A 277 -1.06 3.80 24.16
CA GLU A 277 -0.85 3.07 25.42
C GLU A 277 -0.19 3.92 26.50
N SER A 278 0.92 4.60 26.18
CA SER A 278 1.64 5.42 27.15
C SER A 278 2.48 6.52 26.49
N MET A 279 2.52 7.67 27.16
CA MET A 279 3.42 8.79 26.86
C MET A 279 4.66 8.79 27.77
N ASP A 280 4.88 7.71 28.53
CA ASP A 280 6.06 7.56 29.38
C ASP A 280 7.32 7.50 28.50
N GLY A 281 8.29 8.36 28.80
CA GLY A 281 9.54 8.47 28.04
C GLY A 281 9.86 9.91 27.65
N GLU A 282 10.95 10.08 26.92
CA GLU A 282 11.30 11.36 26.32
C GLU A 282 10.43 11.60 25.10
N LEU A 283 9.68 12.71 25.10
CA LEU A 283 8.84 13.11 23.99
C LEU A 283 9.71 13.78 22.92
N PRO A 284 9.50 13.47 21.62
CA PRO A 284 10.25 14.13 20.56
C PRO A 284 9.92 15.62 20.49
N GLU A 285 10.96 16.47 20.40
CA GLU A 285 10.78 17.92 20.21
C GLU A 285 10.24 18.26 18.83
N ALA A 286 10.57 17.44 17.82
CA ALA A 286 10.26 17.69 16.42
C ALA A 286 8.81 17.31 16.02
N ALA A 287 7.98 16.86 16.96
CA ALA A 287 6.59 16.51 16.71
C ALA A 287 5.67 17.02 17.83
N ARG A 288 4.44 17.39 17.45
CA ARG A 288 3.36 17.49 18.44
C ARG A 288 2.99 16.06 18.87
N VAL A 289 2.78 15.85 20.17
CA VAL A 289 2.37 14.56 20.71
C VAL A 289 0.99 14.66 21.35
N GLU A 290 0.12 13.70 21.05
CA GLU A 290 -1.20 13.56 21.66
C GLU A 290 -1.46 12.13 22.13
N GLU A 291 -2.25 12.01 23.20
CA GLU A 291 -2.71 10.74 23.73
C GLU A 291 -3.97 10.25 22.97
N GLY A 292 -4.04 8.93 22.77
CA GLY A 292 -5.19 8.22 22.21
C GLY A 292 -4.88 7.48 20.91
N ASN A 293 -5.87 6.74 20.41
CA ASN A 293 -5.75 6.14 19.09
C ASN A 293 -5.71 7.25 18.03
N VAL A 294 -5.07 6.96 16.90
CA VAL A 294 -4.89 7.96 15.81
C VAL A 294 -6.22 8.54 15.33
N THR A 295 -7.29 7.73 15.25
CA THR A 295 -8.63 8.18 14.84
C THR A 295 -9.29 9.11 15.86
N ASP A 296 -9.03 8.90 17.15
CA ASP A 296 -9.52 9.79 18.22
C ASP A 296 -8.84 11.16 18.14
N VAL A 297 -7.54 11.18 17.82
CA VAL A 297 -6.77 12.40 17.62
C VAL A 297 -7.24 13.14 16.36
N VAL A 298 -7.40 12.44 15.23
CA VAL A 298 -7.93 13.01 13.99
C VAL A 298 -9.31 13.64 14.22
N THR A 299 -10.22 12.95 14.91
CA THR A 299 -11.57 13.47 15.22
C THR A 299 -11.53 14.82 15.96
N ARG A 300 -10.57 15.02 16.86
CA ARG A 300 -10.43 16.28 17.62
C ARG A 300 -9.84 17.42 16.81
N ASN A 301 -8.99 17.11 15.83
CA ASN A 301 -8.17 18.11 15.14
C ASN A 301 -8.63 18.41 13.71
N GLU A 302 -9.42 17.54 13.08
CA GLU A 302 -9.87 17.66 11.68
C GLU A 302 -11.40 17.75 11.56
N PRO A 303 -12.07 18.79 12.09
CA PRO A 303 -13.53 18.93 12.01
C PRO A 303 -14.05 19.11 10.57
N ASP A 304 -13.18 19.49 9.63
CA ASP A 304 -13.49 19.72 8.21
C ASP A 304 -12.91 18.62 7.30
N ILE A 305 -12.59 17.42 7.83
CA ILE A 305 -11.95 16.33 7.07
C ILE A 305 -12.69 15.95 5.77
N GLY A 306 -14.01 16.17 5.70
CA GLY A 306 -14.80 15.98 4.48
C GLY A 306 -14.45 16.88 3.29
N LYS A 307 -13.54 17.86 3.46
CA LYS A 307 -13.01 18.73 2.40
C LYS A 307 -11.54 18.47 2.10
N THR A 308 -11.06 17.27 2.45
CA THR A 308 -9.65 16.88 2.32
C THR A 308 -9.54 15.60 1.50
N GLU A 309 -8.36 15.35 0.96
CA GLU A 309 -7.95 14.02 0.55
C GLU A 309 -7.29 13.31 1.72
N VAL A 310 -7.68 12.05 1.93
CA VAL A 310 -7.17 11.26 3.04
C VAL A 310 -6.37 10.08 2.51
N TYR A 311 -5.09 10.03 2.86
CA TYR A 311 -4.18 8.93 2.55
C TYR A 311 -3.91 8.16 3.84
N MET A 312 -4.21 6.87 3.89
CA MET A 312 -4.01 6.09 5.10
C MET A 312 -3.38 4.73 4.87
N CYS A 313 -2.51 4.31 5.78
CA CYS A 313 -1.88 3.01 5.68
C CYS A 313 -1.53 2.45 7.04
N GLY A 314 -1.82 1.18 7.27
CA GLY A 314 -1.41 0.52 8.50
C GLY A 314 -2.16 -0.78 8.79
N PRO A 315 -2.24 -1.18 10.07
CA PRO A 315 -2.89 -2.44 10.44
C PRO A 315 -4.41 -2.36 10.20
N PRO A 316 -5.08 -3.48 9.84
CA PRO A 316 -6.49 -3.48 9.48
C PRO A 316 -7.41 -2.80 10.51
N PRO A 317 -7.29 -3.04 11.83
CA PRO A 317 -8.14 -2.38 12.82
C PRO A 317 -8.05 -0.84 12.80
N MET A 318 -6.88 -0.29 12.47
CA MET A 318 -6.69 1.15 12.36
C MET A 318 -7.36 1.71 11.11
N VAL A 319 -7.16 1.05 9.96
CA VAL A 319 -7.74 1.49 8.69
C VAL A 319 -9.27 1.35 8.71
N ASP A 320 -9.80 0.27 9.28
CA ASP A 320 -11.26 0.08 9.42
C ASP A 320 -11.89 1.17 10.30
N ALA A 321 -11.27 1.50 11.44
CA ALA A 321 -11.72 2.60 12.29
C ALA A 321 -11.64 3.96 11.58
N ALA A 322 -10.60 4.20 10.78
CA ALA A 322 -10.45 5.42 10.00
C ALA A 322 -11.52 5.51 8.90
N LEU A 323 -11.80 4.43 8.17
CA LEU A 323 -12.86 4.39 7.16
C LEU A 323 -14.24 4.70 7.75
N ALA A 324 -14.58 4.12 8.91
CA ALA A 324 -15.83 4.41 9.61
C ALA A 324 -15.93 5.89 10.05
N LEU A 325 -14.79 6.47 10.50
CA LEU A 325 -14.71 7.89 10.82
C LEU A 325 -14.96 8.77 9.58
N LEU A 326 -14.35 8.45 8.45
CA LEU A 326 -14.49 9.20 7.20
C LEU A 326 -15.90 9.14 6.64
N GLU A 327 -16.54 7.96 6.72
CA GLU A 327 -17.95 7.79 6.35
C GLU A 327 -18.86 8.69 7.20
N THR A 328 -18.62 8.73 8.52
CA THR A 328 -19.38 9.61 9.44
C THR A 328 -19.24 11.09 9.10
N HIS A 329 -18.10 11.49 8.52
CA HIS A 329 -17.82 12.86 8.08
C HIS A 329 -18.11 13.12 6.60
N ALA A 330 -18.74 12.15 5.91
CA ALA A 330 -19.12 12.22 4.50
C ALA A 330 -17.96 12.61 3.57
N VAL A 331 -16.75 12.08 3.84
CA VAL A 331 -15.62 12.24 2.93
C VAL A 331 -15.95 11.49 1.63
N PRO A 332 -15.88 12.13 0.45
CA PRO A 332 -16.17 11.47 -0.82
C PRO A 332 -15.23 10.28 -1.05
N LYS A 333 -15.77 9.15 -1.55
CA LYS A 333 -15.01 7.90 -1.69
C LYS A 333 -13.80 8.03 -2.61
N ASP A 334 -13.90 8.86 -3.63
CA ASP A 334 -12.85 9.22 -4.59
C ASP A 334 -11.74 10.10 -3.99
N GLN A 335 -11.88 10.52 -2.73
CA GLN A 335 -10.89 11.27 -1.96
C GLN A 335 -10.28 10.46 -0.80
N ILE A 336 -10.57 9.15 -0.75
CA ILE A 336 -10.08 8.23 0.28
C ILE A 336 -9.15 7.20 -0.37
N PHE A 337 -7.87 7.30 -0.05
CA PHE A 337 -6.83 6.41 -0.55
C PHE A 337 -6.23 5.63 0.61
N TYR A 338 -6.22 4.30 0.50
CA TYR A 338 -5.71 3.50 1.60
C TYR A 338 -5.09 2.18 1.19
N ASP A 339 -4.22 1.69 2.08
CA ASP A 339 -3.71 0.33 2.04
C ASP A 339 -3.82 -0.33 3.43
N LYS A 340 -4.20 -1.62 3.43
CA LYS A 340 -4.42 -2.44 4.62
C LYS A 340 -3.35 -3.51 4.68
N PHE A 341 -2.44 -3.41 5.63
CA PHE A 341 -1.37 -4.40 5.80
C PHE A 341 -1.91 -5.64 6.50
N THR A 342 -2.40 -6.59 5.71
CA THR A 342 -2.91 -7.87 6.21
C THR A 342 -1.78 -8.82 6.57
N SER A 343 -2.01 -9.64 7.58
CA SER A 343 -1.08 -10.67 8.08
C SER A 343 -1.92 -11.78 8.70
N PRO A 344 -1.48 -13.05 8.65
CA PRO A 344 -2.13 -14.14 9.40
C PRO A 344 -2.27 -13.86 10.90
N ALA A 345 -1.50 -12.92 11.44
CA ALA A 345 -1.63 -12.48 12.83
C ALA A 345 -2.94 -11.72 13.14
N PHE A 346 -3.72 -11.34 12.12
CA PHE A 346 -5.02 -10.68 12.27
C PHE A 346 -6.22 -11.61 12.03
N ASP A 347 -5.97 -12.89 11.71
CA ASP A 347 -7.00 -13.93 11.55
C ASP A 347 -7.29 -14.61 12.90
#